data_AF-A0A1H3MUA7-F1
#
_entry.id   AF-A0A1H3MUA7-F1
#
_cell.length_a   1.000
_cell.length_b   1.000
_cell.length_c   1.000
_cell.angle_alpha   90.00
_cell.angle_beta   90.00
_cell.angle_gamma   90.00
#
_symmetry.space_group_name_H-M   'P 1'
#
loop_
_entity.id
_entity.type
_entity.pdbx_description
1 polymer ?
#
loop_
_entity_poly.entity_id
_entity_poly.type
_entity_poly.pdbx_seq_one_letter_code
_entity_poly.pdbx_strand_id
1 'polypeptide(L)' 'MPVTPTDQPTRVDLYARVSTLDKGQDPETQLRPLRDYAQRRGFAVVEEYVDHGEAPARNGPSTNG' A
#
# COMPACT_ATOMS: atom_id res chain seq x y z
N MET A 1 -29.51 27.03 15.36
CA MET A 1 -28.70 25.82 15.62
C MET A 1 -27.73 25.70 14.45
N PRO A 2 -26.42 25.97 14.59
CA PRO A 2 -25.48 25.70 13.50
C PRO A 2 -25.35 24.18 13.34
N VAL A 3 -25.24 23.78 12.08
CA VAL A 3 -25.30 22.40 11.62
C VAL A 3 -24.16 21.56 12.21
N THR A 4 -24.50 20.32 12.51
CA THR A 4 -23.69 19.19 12.99
C THR A 4 -22.27 19.18 12.40
N PRO A 5 -21.22 18.78 13.15
CA PRO A 5 -19.93 18.49 12.55
C PRO A 5 -20.15 17.49 11.42
N THR A 6 -19.84 17.92 10.20
CA THR A 6 -19.90 17.11 8.99
C THR A 6 -19.12 15.83 9.27
N ASP A 7 -19.84 14.72 9.44
CA ASP A 7 -19.30 13.38 9.63
C ASP A 7 -18.67 12.92 8.31
N GLN A 8 -17.61 13.61 7.91
CA GLN A 8 -16.89 13.30 6.69
C GLN A 8 -15.96 12.14 7.05
N PRO A 9 -16.13 10.99 6.41
CA PRO A 9 -15.28 9.85 6.67
C PRO A 9 -13.83 10.25 6.39
N THR A 10 -12.94 9.96 7.33
CA THR A 10 -11.52 10.26 7.19
C THR A 10 -11.02 9.58 5.93
N ARG A 11 -10.52 10.38 4.99
CA ARG A 11 -9.98 9.92 3.72
C ARG A 11 -8.58 9.35 3.96
N VAL A 12 -8.37 8.12 3.50
CA VAL A 12 -7.09 7.41 3.68
C VAL A 12 -6.66 6.76 2.37
N ASP A 13 -5.35 6.75 2.15
CA ASP A 13 -4.73 6.03 1.05
C ASP A 13 -4.01 4.80 1.60
N LEU A 14 -4.11 3.68 0.89
CA LEU A 14 -3.44 2.45 1.28
C LEU A 14 -2.15 2.27 0.48
N TYR A 15 -1.03 2.10 1.16
CA TYR A 15 0.25 1.78 0.52
C TYR A 15 0.66 0.36 0.90
N ALA A 16 0.91 -0.48 -0.10
CA ALA A 16 1.48 -1.80 0.05
C ALA A 16 2.76 -1.91 -0.76
N ARG A 17 3.73 -2.68 -0.28
CA ARG A 17 4.99 -2.92 -0.98
C ARG A 17 5.25 -4.41 -1.09
N VAL A 18 5.52 -4.87 -2.30
CA VAL A 18 5.88 -6.25 -2.59
C VAL A 18 7.26 -6.28 -3.24
N SER A 19 8.15 -7.13 -2.75
CA SER A 19 9.44 -7.33 -3.42
C SER A 19 9.25 -8.37 -4.52
N THR A 20 9.82 -8.14 -5.71
CA THR A 20 9.80 -9.14 -6.79
C THR A 20 10.75 -10.32 -6.51
N LEU A 21 11.63 -10.19 -5.51
CA LEU A 21 12.54 -11.25 -5.05
C LEU A 21 11.81 -12.35 -4.26
N ASP A 22 10.84 -11.97 -3.43
CA ASP A 22 10.01 -12.92 -2.72
C ASP A 22 8.77 -13.23 -3.56
N LYS A 23 8.88 -14.26 -4.42
CA LYS A 23 7.83 -14.77 -5.35
C LYS A 23 6.50 -15.22 -4.69
N GLY A 24 6.22 -14.83 -3.45
CA GLY A 24 4.99 -15.16 -2.71
C GLY A 24 4.44 -14.03 -1.85
N GLN A 25 4.96 -12.80 -1.96
CA GLN A 25 4.35 -11.64 -1.30
C GLN A 25 3.20 -11.13 -2.18
N ASP A 26 1.98 -11.62 -1.92
CA ASP A 26 0.78 -11.05 -2.52
C ASP A 26 0.48 -9.68 -1.88
N PRO A 27 0.35 -8.60 -2.67
CA PRO A 27 0.01 -7.28 -2.13
C PRO A 27 -1.36 -7.28 -1.45
N GLU A 28 -2.26 -8.19 -1.86
CA GLU A 28 -3.53 -8.44 -1.18
C GLU A 28 -3.36 -8.82 0.30
N THR A 29 -2.26 -9.49 0.67
CA THR A 29 -2.01 -9.90 2.06
C THR A 29 -1.79 -8.69 2.96
N GLN A 30 -1.17 -7.62 2.44
CA GLN A 30 -1.02 -6.35 3.16
C GLN A 30 -2.27 -5.47 3.04
N LEU A 31 -2.89 -5.41 1.86
CA LEU A 31 -4.03 -4.52 1.59
C LEU A 31 -5.34 -4.99 2.26
N ARG A 32 -5.63 -6.29 2.32
CA ARG A 32 -6.85 -6.82 2.96
C ARG A 32 -7.05 -6.31 4.40
N PRO A 33 -6.08 -6.51 5.32
CA PRO A 33 -6.25 -6.05 6.69
C PRO A 33 -6.33 -4.53 6.81
N LEU A 34 -5.68 -3.77 5.91
CA LEU A 34 -5.79 -2.31 5.86
C LEU A 34 -7.18 -1.85 5.43
N ARG A 35 -7.78 -2.49 4.42
CA ARG A 35 -9.17 -2.24 4.00
C ARG A 35 -10.16 -2.58 5.12
N ASP A 36 -10.00 -3.74 5.75
CA ASP A 36 -10.85 -4.16 6.88
C ASP A 36 -10.75 -3.18 8.04
N TYR A 37 -9.55 -2.69 8.35
CA TYR A 37 -9.33 -1.69 9.38
C TYR A 37 -9.99 -0.36 9.04
N ALA A 38 -9.81 0.12 7.81
CA ALA A 38 -10.44 1.34 7.30
C ALA A 38 -11.97 1.24 7.38
N GLN A 39 -12.55 0.13 6.91
CA GLN A 39 -13.98 -0.10 6.94
C GLN A 39 -14.53 -0.14 8.38
N ARG A 40 -13.84 -0.81 9.31
CA ARG A 40 -14.22 -0.86 10.73
C ARG A 40 -14.20 0.52 11.40
N ARG A 41 -13.33 1.42 10.94
CA ARG A 41 -13.23 2.80 11.44
C ARG A 41 -14.14 3.80 10.70
N GLY A 42 -14.82 3.38 9.63
CA GLY A 42 -15.60 4.29 8.79
C GLY A 42 -14.71 5.23 7.96
N PHE A 43 -13.48 4.82 7.65
CA PHE A 43 -12.60 5.58 6.77
C PHE A 43 -12.99 5.37 5.30
N ALA A 44 -12.87 6.44 4.51
CA ALA A 44 -13.04 6.39 3.08
C ALA A 44 -11.69 6.13 2.43
N VAL A 45 -11.49 4.90 1.94
CA VAL A 45 -10.30 4.57 1.13
C VAL A 45 -10.43 5.28 -0.21
N VAL A 46 -9.49 6.17 -0.53
CA VAL A 46 -9.51 6.99 -1.75
C VAL A 46 -8.70 6.31 -2.85
N GLU A 47 -7.49 5.87 -2.52
CA GLU A 47 -6.58 5.25 -3.48
C GLU A 47 -5.72 4.16 -2.83
N GLU A 48 -5.21 3.25 -3.67
CA GLU A 48 -4.39 2.13 -3.25
C GLU A 48 -3.15 2.06 -4.13
N TYR A 49 -1.98 2.18 -3.50
CA TYR A 49 -0.70 2.18 -4.16
C TYR A 49 0.05 0.89 -3.84
N VAL A 50 0.45 0.16 -4.88
CA VAL A 50 1.28 -1.04 -4.75
C VAL A 50 2.66 -0.78 -5.34
N ASP A 51 3.66 -0.73 -4.47
CA ASP A 51 5.05 -0.61 -4.86
C ASP A 51 5.65 -2.00 -5.11
N HIS A 52 5.88 -2.32 -6.38
CA HIS A 52 6.63 -3.49 -6.78
C HIS A 52 8.11 -3.16 -6.70
N GLY A 53 8.69 -3.34 -5.51
CA GLY A 53 10.10 -3.12 -5.26
C GLY A 53 10.93 -4.14 -6.04
N GLU A 54 11.37 -3.76 -7.23
CA GLU A 54 12.47 -4.42 -7.91
C GLU A 54 13.73 -4.15 -7.11
N ALA A 55 14.35 -5.20 -6.58
CA ALA A 55 15.69 -5.04 -6.04
C ALA A 55 16.57 -4.54 -7.20
N PRO A 56 17.31 -3.42 -7.05
CA PRO A 56 18.23 -3.00 -8.07
C PRO A 56 19.20 -4.15 -8.30
N ALA A 57 19.12 -4.77 -9.48
CA ALA A 57 20.10 -5.74 -9.91
C ALA A 57 21.46 -5.04 -9.80
N ARG A 58 22.26 -5.42 -8.81
CA ARG A 58 23.63 -4.98 -8.68
C ARG A 58 24.41 -5.64 -9.80
N ASN A 59 24.23 -5.17 -11.03
CA ASN A 59 25.13 -5.41 -12.14
C ASN A 59 26.40 -4.60 -11.83
N GLY A 60 27.20 -5.10 -10.89
CA GLY A 60 28.61 -4.75 -10.85
C GLY A 60 29.22 -5.16 -12.19
N PRO A 61 30.04 -4.32 -12.83
CA PRO A 61 30.63 -4.67 -14.12
C PRO A 61 31.45 -5.94 -13.94
N SER A 62 31.08 -7.00 -14.67
CA SER A 62 32.02 -8.07 -14.99
C SER A 62 33.07 -7.47 -15.92
N THR A 63 34.07 -6.82 -15.32
CA THR A 63 35.30 -6.49 -16.02
C THR A 63 36.06 -7.79 -16.15
N ASN A 64 35.90 -8.47 -17.28
CA ASN A 64 36.82 -9.54 -17.67
C ASN A 64 38.23 -8.93 -17.77
N GLY A 65 39.15 -9.49 -16.99
CA GLY A 65 40.60 -9.26 -17.08
C GLY A 65 41.30 -10.53 -17.50
#